data_AF-A0A0L8FVF2-F1
#
_entry.id   AF-A0A0L8FVF2-F1
#
_cell.length_a   1.000
_cell.length_b   1.000
_cell.length_c   1.000
_cell.angle_alpha   90.00
_cell.angle_beta   90.00
_cell.angle_gamma   90.00
#
_symmetry.space_group_name_H-M   'P 1'
#
loop_
_entity.id
_entity.type
_entity.pdbx_description
1 polymer ?
#
loop_
_entity_poly.entity_id
_entity_poly.type
_entity_poly.pdbx_seq_one_letter_code
_entity_poly.pdbx_strand_id
1 'polypeptide(L)' 'NQYRVKNWNLEAFLPRNRSCFITYRGSVTFPPCREGVTWIILWETVHISTGQ' A
#
# COMPACT_ATOMS: atom_id res chain seq x y z
N ASN A 1 10.35 7.42 -24.39
CA ASN A 1 8.91 7.07 -24.46
C ASN A 1 8.33 6.90 -23.06
N GLN A 2 7.80 7.97 -22.45
CA GLN A 2 7.09 7.87 -21.17
C GLN A 2 5.59 7.80 -21.43
N TYR A 3 4.99 6.65 -21.15
CA TYR A 3 3.54 6.52 -21.09
C TYR A 3 3.07 7.19 -19.79
N ARG A 4 2.61 8.44 -19.92
CA ARG A 4 2.09 9.21 -18.78
C ARG A 4 0.70 8.68 -18.42
N VAL A 5 0.62 7.98 -17.31
CA VAL A 5 -0.64 7.58 -16.69
C VAL A 5 -1.46 8.84 -16.41
N LYS A 6 -2.66 8.94 -17.00
CA LYS A 6 -3.56 10.10 -16.82
C LYS A 6 -4.58 9.80 -15.73
N ASN A 7 -4.73 10.71 -14.78
CA ASN A 7 -5.85 10.84 -13.84
C ASN A 7 -6.25 9.56 -13.10
N TRP A 8 -5.36 9.01 -12.28
CA TRP A 8 -5.68 7.92 -11.36
C TRP A 8 -6.14 8.45 -10.01
N ASN A 9 -7.20 7.85 -9.47
CA ASN A 9 -7.63 8.09 -8.09
C ASN A 9 -6.93 7.09 -7.16
N LEU A 10 -5.93 7.55 -6.41
CA LEU A 10 -5.16 6.70 -5.48
C LEU A 10 -6.05 6.09 -4.38
N GLU A 11 -7.11 6.80 -3.99
CA GLU A 11 -8.03 6.34 -2.94
C GLU A 11 -8.78 5.08 -3.33
N ALA A 12 -8.90 4.79 -4.64
CA ALA A 12 -9.56 3.59 -5.14
C ALA A 12 -8.71 2.31 -4.93
N PHE A 13 -7.42 2.46 -4.62
CA PHE A 13 -6.51 1.33 -4.34
C PHE A 13 -6.38 1.03 -2.85
N LEU A 14 -7.14 1.72 -2.01
CA LEU A 14 -7.18 1.49 -0.57
C LEU A 14 -8.52 0.85 -0.17
N PRO A 15 -8.55 0.03 0.89
CA PRO A 15 -9.79 -0.43 1.51
C PRO A 15 -10.70 0.73 1.93
N ARG A 16 -12.00 0.43 2.04
CA ARG A 16 -13.00 1.42 2.41
C ARG A 16 -12.86 1.84 3.88
N ASN A 17 -12.70 0.88 4.79
CA ASN A 17 -12.42 1.16 6.19
C ASN A 17 -10.91 1.25 6.42
N ARG A 18 -10.46 2.39 6.92
CA ARG A 18 -9.04 2.67 7.19
C ARG A 18 -8.78 2.98 8.66
N SER A 19 -9.83 2.99 9.47
CA SER A 19 -9.75 3.23 10.91
C SER A 19 -9.27 1.99 11.67
N CYS A 20 -9.39 0.80 11.07
CA CYS A 20 -8.86 -0.45 11.62
C CYS A 20 -7.54 -0.80 10.93
N PHE A 21 -6.44 -0.69 11.67
CA PHE A 21 -5.10 -1.01 11.18
C PHE A 21 -4.19 -1.42 12.34
N ILE A 22 -3.10 -2.10 11.99
CA ILE A 22 -2.00 -2.39 12.90
C ILE A 22 -0.79 -1.58 12.42
N THR A 23 0.00 -1.06 13.36
CA THR A 23 1.22 -0.33 13.03
C THR A 23 2.40 -0.79 13.88
N TYR A 24 3.58 -0.80 13.27
CA TYR A 24 4.83 -1.09 13.95
C TYR A 24 6.01 -0.37 13.29
N ARG A 25 7.07 -0.16 14.06
CA ARG A 25 8.37 0.29 13.52
C ARG A 25 9.16 -0.91 13.04
N GLY A 26 9.62 -0.86 11.80
CA GLY A 26 10.44 -1.90 11.18
C GLY A 26 11.46 -1.33 10.21
N SER A 27 11.82 -2.13 9.22
CA SER A 27 12.82 -1.81 8.20
C SER A 27 12.23 -1.76 6.80
N VAL A 28 13.02 -1.28 5.84
CA VAL A 28 12.75 -1.51 4.42
C VAL A 28 12.90 -3.00 4.09
N THR A 29 12.05 -3.52 3.19
CA THR A 29 12.01 -4.94 2.82
C THR A 29 13.05 -5.36 1.79
N PHE A 30 13.94 -4.44 1.39
CA PHE A 30 15.04 -4.73 0.47
C PHE A 30 16.38 -4.32 1.09
N PRO A 31 17.49 -4.97 0.71
CA PRO A 31 18.82 -4.62 1.20
C PRO A 31 19.13 -3.12 0.98
N PRO A 32 19.63 -2.39 1.99
CA PRO A 32 20.33 -2.91 3.16
C PRO A 32 19.43 -3.04 4.42
N CYS A 33 18.12 -3.21 4.27
CA CYS A 33 17.20 -3.50 5.39
C CYS A 33 17.23 -2.43 6.50
N ARG A 34 17.43 -1.15 6.14
CA ARG A 34 17.49 -0.04 7.11
C ARG A 34 16.24 0.06 7.95
N GLU A 35 16.44 0.14 9.27
CA GLU A 35 15.40 0.40 10.24
C GLU A 35 14.98 1.88 10.24
N GLY A 36 13.73 2.12 10.64
CA GLY A 36 13.14 3.47 10.70
C GLY A 36 11.84 3.64 9.92
N VAL A 37 11.31 2.56 9.32
CA VAL A 37 10.04 2.57 8.60
C VAL A 37 8.89 2.38 9.59
N THR A 38 7.89 3.24 9.58
CA THR A 38 6.59 2.97 10.23
C THR A 38 5.68 2.29 9.24
N TRP A 39 5.41 1.00 9.46
CA TRP A 39 4.48 0.22 8.67
C TRP A 39 3.05 0.46 9.15
N ILE A 40 2.13 0.66 8.21
CA ILE A 40 0.69 0.74 8.45
C ILE A 40 0.04 -0.38 7.65
N ILE A 41 -0.47 -1.39 8.34
CA ILE A 41 -1.15 -2.53 7.73
C ILE A 41 -2.65 -2.35 7.95
N LEU A 42 -3.37 -2.01 6.88
CA LEU A 42 -4.83 -1.89 6.90
C LEU A 42 -5.46 -3.27 7.08
N TRP A 43 -6.50 -3.35 7.91
CA TRP A 43 -7.11 -4.62 8.30
C TRP A 43 -7.92 -5.26 7.17
N GLU A 44 -8.65 -4.43 6.41
CA GLU A 44 -9.41 -4.87 5.23
C GLU A 44 -8.51 -5.03 4.00
N THR A 45 -8.90 -5.94 3.09
CA THR A 45 -8.20 -6.16 1.81
C THR A 45 -8.90 -5.45 0.65
N VAL A 46 -8.18 -5.25 -0.45
CA VAL A 46 -8.75 -4.81 -1.73
C VAL A 46 -8.92 -6.03 -2.62
N HIS A 47 -10.15 -6.26 -3.09
CA HIS A 47 -10.45 -7.34 -4.02
C HIS A 47 -10.06 -6.94 -5.45
N ILE A 48 -9.42 -7.88 -6.14
CA ILE A 48 -9.05 -7.77 -7.55
C ILE A 48 -9.66 -8.94 -8.31
N SER A 49 -10.12 -8.70 -9.54
CA SER A 49 -10.71 -9.76 -10.37
C SER A 49 -9.65 -10.68 -10.94
N THR A 50 -10.00 -11.93 -11.27
CA THR A 50 -9.06 -12.91 -11.85
C THR A 50 -8.46 -12.47 -13.20
N GLY A 51 -9.09 -11.53 -13.90
CA GLY A 51 -8.64 -11.03 -15.21
C GLY A 51 -7.66 -9.87 -15.16
N GLN A 52 -7.19 -9.48 -13.97
CA GLN A 52 -6.14 -8.46 -13.75
C GLN A 52 -4.85 -9.13 -13.28
#